data_AF-A0A956V923-F1
#
_entry.id   AF-A0A956V923-F1
#
_cell.length_a   1.000
_cell.length_b   1.000
_cell.length_c   1.000
_cell.angle_alpha   90.00
_cell.angle_beta   90.00
_cell.angle_gamma   90.00
#
_symmetry.space_group_name_H-M   'P 1'
#
loop_
_entity.id
_entity.type
_entity.pdbx_description
1 polymer ?
#
loop_
_entity_poly.entity_id
_entity_poly.type
_entity_poly.pdbx_seq_one_letter_code
_entity_poly.pdbx_strand_id
1 'polypeptide(L)'
;MKRVPRRLFYMLLGFSFMLAACSSPGTGGVPTVTSVTITGVPASSQLAAGATVDLGATVSVSGGASQEVDWSSSDTAVATVNNDGVVTAVATGTVDITATSQADATKSDTVTLTIVLTTTDCSNPEELPSTINDDTTLNAGRCYRAVSIVDVNAELTIQPGVTILVDADKRIDVESKGHLIAVGTASQPIVIKGATSSAGFWGTLRILSGTVVNRLENVIISDGGNNTSYPGNVWVSSSGKVSIKNSTFSNSARYGLYVSSGGQLESFSGNSFSKNNIAMYLRAEHMGSLDNASVYNDGNAENYLDVDGGATVASGTWPATNAPFRVLDGKIIDINHDISVEAGARIEFEGGSRMDVETAGSLKAVGTAASRVVFTGTATIPGAWDTIRVMSDDVNNVFDFVEVSYGGDNTSYPGNIWLSSSGRLNLTNSVISNSKQFGVYVASTGELIQSGNTFAANTSGDIGP
;
A
#
# COMPACT_ATOMS: atom_id res chain seq x y z
N MET A 1 9.72 -9.53 -59.66
CA MET A 1 8.51 -9.19 -60.43
C MET A 1 7.84 -10.48 -60.89
N LYS A 2 6.53 -10.58 -60.63
CA LYS A 2 5.45 -11.24 -61.39
C LYS A 2 5.75 -12.52 -62.23
N ARG A 3 4.93 -13.53 -61.90
CA ARG A 3 4.48 -14.75 -62.62
C ARG A 3 4.52 -14.67 -64.16
N VAL A 4 4.51 -15.83 -64.85
CA VAL A 4 3.39 -16.40 -65.66
C VAL A 4 4.04 -17.38 -66.70
N PRO A 5 3.41 -18.39 -67.36
CA PRO A 5 2.38 -19.39 -67.03
C PRO A 5 2.72 -20.85 -67.51
N ARG A 6 1.77 -21.76 -67.26
CA ARG A 6 1.59 -23.10 -67.88
C ARG A 6 1.43 -23.07 -69.41
N ARG A 7 1.89 -24.12 -70.10
CA ARG A 7 1.36 -24.56 -71.41
C ARG A 7 0.77 -25.97 -71.31
N LEU A 8 -0.34 -26.11 -72.02
CA LEU A 8 -1.25 -27.24 -72.19
C LEU A 8 -0.90 -27.94 -73.51
N PHE A 9 -0.92 -29.27 -73.60
CA PHE A 9 -1.30 -29.96 -74.84
C PHE A 9 -1.73 -31.42 -74.57
N TYR A 10 -2.85 -31.79 -75.18
CA TYR A 10 -3.56 -33.07 -75.10
C TYR A 10 -3.07 -34.07 -76.15
N MET A 11 -3.18 -35.37 -75.89
CA MET A 11 -3.46 -36.38 -76.91
C MET A 11 -4.21 -37.61 -76.33
N LEU A 12 -5.40 -37.87 -76.89
CA LEU A 12 -6.21 -39.10 -76.79
C LEU A 12 -5.47 -40.28 -77.48
N LEU A 13 -5.75 -41.59 -77.37
CA LEU A 13 -6.83 -42.42 -76.81
C LEU A 13 -6.26 -43.87 -76.67
N GLY A 14 -6.79 -44.69 -75.77
CA GLY A 14 -6.50 -46.14 -75.76
C GLY A 14 -7.20 -46.87 -74.62
N PHE A 15 -8.45 -47.25 -74.83
CA PHE A 15 -9.31 -47.94 -73.87
C PHE A 15 -8.91 -49.43 -73.75
N SER A 16 -8.38 -49.82 -72.59
CA SER A 16 -8.27 -51.22 -72.16
C SER A 16 -8.91 -51.33 -70.78
N PHE A 17 -9.95 -52.15 -70.70
CA PHE A 17 -10.79 -52.35 -69.52
C PHE A 17 -10.03 -53.27 -68.55
N MET A 18 -9.18 -52.68 -67.70
CA MET A 18 -8.73 -53.33 -66.46
C MET A 18 -9.65 -52.91 -65.33
N LEU A 19 -10.19 -53.90 -64.61
CA LEU A 19 -10.86 -53.73 -63.32
C LEU A 19 -9.90 -53.03 -62.35
N ALA A 20 -10.00 -51.71 -62.25
CA ALA A 20 -9.51 -50.98 -61.10
C ALA A 20 -10.48 -51.27 -59.95
N ALA A 21 -10.02 -52.06 -58.99
CA ALA A 21 -10.64 -52.10 -57.67
C ALA A 21 -10.80 -50.64 -57.21
N CYS A 22 -12.03 -50.22 -56.99
CA CYS A 22 -12.31 -48.99 -56.29
C CYS A 22 -11.78 -49.22 -54.86
N SER A 23 -10.54 -48.80 -54.58
CA SER A 23 -10.12 -48.62 -53.20
C SER A 23 -11.09 -47.61 -52.60
N SER A 24 -11.92 -48.10 -51.68
CA SER A 24 -12.82 -47.31 -50.86
C SER A 24 -12.15 -45.98 -50.49
N PRO A 25 -12.84 -44.82 -50.58
CA PRO A 25 -12.31 -43.63 -49.96
C PRO A 25 -12.10 -43.98 -48.50
N GLY A 26 -10.84 -44.14 -48.09
CA GLY A 26 -10.50 -44.39 -46.70
C GLY A 26 -11.24 -43.33 -45.90
N THR A 27 -12.15 -43.76 -45.04
CA THR A 27 -12.85 -42.90 -44.11
C THR A 27 -11.77 -42.33 -43.19
N GLY A 28 -11.14 -41.22 -43.61
CA GLY A 28 -10.35 -40.39 -42.73
C GLY A 28 -11.30 -40.01 -41.61
N GLY A 29 -11.09 -40.61 -40.43
CA GLY A 29 -11.93 -40.34 -39.26
C GLY A 29 -12.01 -38.84 -39.05
N VAL A 30 -13.17 -38.35 -38.61
CA VAL A 30 -13.39 -36.93 -38.32
C VAL A 30 -12.20 -36.42 -37.48
N PRO A 31 -11.49 -35.36 -37.91
CA PRO A 31 -10.39 -34.80 -37.14
C PRO A 31 -10.84 -34.54 -35.70
N THR A 32 -10.16 -35.14 -34.72
CA THR A 32 -10.56 -35.09 -33.31
C THR A 32 -9.34 -34.89 -32.42
N VAL A 33 -9.50 -34.07 -31.38
CA VAL A 33 -8.50 -33.86 -30.32
C VAL A 33 -8.88 -34.71 -29.11
N THR A 34 -7.95 -35.53 -28.62
CA THR A 34 -8.18 -36.42 -27.47
C THR A 34 -7.79 -35.74 -26.16
N SER A 35 -6.61 -35.12 -26.14
CA SER A 35 -6.06 -34.41 -24.97
C SER A 35 -5.07 -33.32 -25.38
N VAL A 36 -4.90 -32.36 -24.48
CA VAL A 36 -3.78 -31.42 -24.45
C VAL A 36 -3.00 -31.71 -23.17
N THR A 37 -1.68 -31.56 -23.19
CA THR A 37 -0.84 -31.72 -22.00
C THR A 37 0.29 -30.70 -22.02
N ILE A 38 0.42 -29.91 -20.97
CA ILE A 38 1.51 -28.96 -20.79
C ILE A 38 2.76 -29.71 -20.29
N THR A 39 3.92 -29.30 -20.79
CA THR A 39 5.24 -29.85 -20.50
C THR A 39 6.22 -28.71 -20.20
N GLY A 40 7.38 -29.02 -19.63
CA GLY A 40 8.38 -27.98 -19.28
C GLY A 40 8.12 -27.25 -17.96
N VAL A 41 7.10 -27.69 -17.19
CA VAL A 41 6.80 -27.13 -15.86
C VAL A 41 7.97 -27.40 -14.90
N PRO A 42 8.49 -26.39 -14.19
CA PRO A 42 9.51 -26.60 -13.16
C PRO A 42 9.02 -27.60 -12.10
N ALA A 43 9.89 -28.49 -11.61
CA ALA A 43 9.51 -29.51 -10.64
C ALA A 43 8.98 -28.93 -9.31
N SER A 44 9.40 -27.72 -8.95
CA SER A 44 8.90 -26.98 -7.78
C SER A 44 7.59 -26.24 -8.03
N SER A 45 7.13 -26.16 -9.29
CA SER A 45 6.11 -25.21 -9.76
C SER A 45 6.39 -23.75 -9.34
N GLN A 46 7.65 -23.43 -9.05
CA GLN A 46 8.08 -22.11 -8.63
C GLN A 46 8.99 -21.48 -9.68
N LEU A 47 8.79 -20.18 -9.89
CA LEU A 47 9.60 -19.37 -10.77
C LEU A 47 9.96 -18.07 -10.06
N ALA A 48 11.22 -17.66 -10.11
CA ALA A 48 11.62 -16.37 -9.56
C ALA A 48 11.01 -15.24 -10.40
N ALA A 49 10.54 -14.17 -9.75
CA ALA A 49 10.04 -13.01 -10.45
C ALA A 49 11.11 -12.41 -11.37
N GLY A 50 10.73 -12.06 -12.60
CA GLY A 50 11.64 -11.64 -13.67
C GLY A 50 12.29 -12.78 -14.46
N ALA A 51 12.16 -14.04 -14.02
CA ALA A 51 12.62 -15.19 -14.79
C ALA A 51 11.59 -15.60 -15.86
N THR A 52 12.06 -16.35 -16.85
CA THR A 52 11.22 -16.95 -17.88
C THR A 52 11.27 -18.47 -17.80
N VAL A 53 10.21 -19.13 -18.24
CA VAL A 53 10.17 -20.57 -18.47
C VAL A 53 9.50 -20.86 -19.80
N ASP A 54 10.05 -21.81 -20.53
CA ASP A 54 9.49 -22.29 -21.80
C ASP A 54 8.58 -23.49 -21.51
N LEU A 55 7.27 -23.30 -21.71
CA LEU A 55 6.29 -24.37 -21.60
C LEU A 55 5.96 -24.91 -22.99
N GLY A 56 6.06 -26.23 -23.15
CA GLY A 56 5.59 -26.92 -24.35
C GLY A 56 4.16 -27.44 -24.17
N ALA A 57 3.44 -27.64 -25.27
CA ALA A 57 2.15 -28.36 -25.26
C ALA A 57 2.21 -29.56 -26.21
N THR A 58 1.73 -30.71 -25.75
CA THR A 58 1.53 -31.91 -26.58
C THR A 58 0.04 -32.12 -26.79
N VAL A 59 -0.41 -32.11 -28.05
CA VAL A 59 -1.82 -32.32 -28.42
C VAL A 59 -1.98 -33.67 -29.09
N SER A 60 -2.74 -34.57 -28.46
CA SER A 60 -3.02 -35.91 -29.00
C SER A 60 -4.21 -35.84 -29.96
N VAL A 61 -3.99 -36.14 -31.24
CA VAL A 61 -4.99 -35.99 -32.31
C VAL A 61 -5.20 -37.27 -33.11
N SER A 62 -6.38 -37.41 -33.69
CA SER A 62 -6.70 -38.39 -34.74
C SER A 62 -7.31 -37.71 -35.96
N GLY A 63 -7.24 -38.33 -37.14
CA GLY A 63 -7.86 -37.79 -38.35
C GLY A 63 -7.22 -36.51 -38.90
N GLY A 64 -6.03 -36.14 -38.42
CA GLY A 64 -5.28 -34.96 -38.91
C GLY A 64 -5.73 -33.62 -38.32
N ALA A 65 -6.33 -33.60 -37.12
CA ALA A 65 -6.64 -32.34 -36.43
C ALA A 65 -5.38 -31.53 -36.12
N SER A 66 -5.52 -30.21 -36.00
CA SER A 66 -4.43 -29.31 -35.62
C SER A 66 -3.88 -29.66 -34.24
N GLN A 67 -2.57 -29.54 -34.08
CA GLN A 67 -1.87 -29.68 -32.79
C GLN A 67 -1.50 -28.33 -32.18
N GLU A 68 -1.94 -27.22 -32.79
CA GLU A 68 -1.71 -25.88 -32.27
C GLU A 68 -2.60 -25.58 -31.06
N VAL A 69 -2.08 -24.76 -30.15
CA VAL A 69 -2.76 -24.32 -28.93
C VAL A 69 -2.76 -22.80 -28.81
N ASP A 70 -3.78 -22.27 -28.15
CA ASP A 70 -3.83 -20.90 -27.67
C ASP A 70 -3.45 -20.88 -26.18
N TRP A 71 -2.49 -20.03 -25.84
CA TRP A 71 -2.02 -19.83 -24.47
C TRP A 71 -2.77 -18.70 -23.78
N SER A 72 -3.02 -18.86 -22.49
CA SER A 72 -3.59 -17.80 -21.64
C SER A 72 -3.04 -17.87 -20.22
N SER A 73 -3.02 -16.71 -19.56
CA SER A 73 -2.69 -16.56 -18.15
C SER A 73 -3.92 -16.07 -17.39
N SER A 74 -4.17 -16.63 -16.20
CA SER A 74 -5.25 -16.18 -15.33
C SER A 74 -5.01 -14.78 -14.75
N ASP A 75 -3.75 -14.35 -14.64
CA ASP A 75 -3.36 -13.05 -14.12
C ASP A 75 -2.05 -12.57 -14.76
N THR A 76 -2.17 -11.66 -15.73
CA THR A 76 -1.04 -11.09 -16.44
C THR A 76 -0.21 -10.10 -15.61
N ALA A 77 -0.71 -9.64 -14.46
CA ALA A 77 0.07 -8.88 -13.50
C ALA A 77 1.04 -9.77 -12.70
N VAL A 78 0.75 -11.08 -12.59
CA VAL A 78 1.62 -12.08 -11.94
C VAL A 78 2.55 -12.76 -12.94
N ALA A 79 2.04 -13.24 -14.08
CA ALA A 79 2.86 -13.75 -15.18
C ALA A 79 2.17 -13.64 -16.53
N THR A 80 2.92 -13.32 -17.58
CA THR A 80 2.44 -13.33 -18.97
C THR A 80 2.90 -14.59 -19.68
N VAL A 81 2.17 -15.01 -20.71
CA VAL A 81 2.57 -16.11 -21.61
C VAL A 81 2.37 -15.64 -23.06
N ASN A 82 3.35 -15.90 -23.92
CA ASN A 82 3.24 -15.57 -25.35
C ASN A 82 2.67 -16.75 -26.17
N ASN A 83 2.46 -16.55 -27.47
CA ASN A 83 1.91 -17.58 -28.35
C ASN A 83 2.81 -18.82 -28.50
N ASP A 84 4.10 -18.70 -28.17
CA ASP A 84 5.06 -19.80 -28.24
C ASP A 84 5.12 -20.60 -26.92
N GLY A 85 4.36 -20.22 -25.89
CA GLY A 85 4.38 -20.87 -24.57
C GLY A 85 5.46 -20.37 -23.62
N VAL A 86 6.15 -19.27 -23.96
CA VAL A 86 7.14 -18.67 -23.06
C VAL A 86 6.43 -17.83 -22.01
N VAL A 87 6.52 -18.30 -20.76
CA VAL A 87 5.99 -17.60 -19.59
C VAL A 87 7.05 -16.64 -19.05
N THR A 88 6.67 -15.39 -18.80
CA THR A 88 7.49 -14.37 -18.13
C THR A 88 6.88 -14.05 -16.77
N ALA A 89 7.62 -14.30 -15.69
CA ALA A 89 7.19 -13.95 -14.35
C ALA A 89 7.28 -12.44 -14.12
N VAL A 90 6.17 -11.82 -13.73
CA VAL A 90 6.06 -10.36 -13.56
C VAL A 90 6.15 -9.98 -12.09
N ALA A 91 5.30 -10.54 -11.24
CA ALA A 91 5.23 -10.23 -9.82
C ALA A 91 4.96 -11.49 -8.99
N THR A 92 5.25 -11.45 -7.70
CA THR A 92 4.97 -12.57 -6.80
C THR A 92 3.47 -12.86 -6.73
N GLY A 93 3.11 -14.13 -6.68
CA GLY A 93 1.72 -14.55 -6.67
C GLY A 93 1.56 -15.97 -7.16
N THR A 94 0.31 -16.43 -7.25
CA THR A 94 -0.02 -17.72 -7.88
C THR A 94 -0.82 -17.44 -9.14
N VAL A 95 -0.49 -18.12 -10.23
CA VAL A 95 -1.10 -17.90 -11.55
C VAL A 95 -1.26 -19.20 -12.29
N ASP A 96 -2.37 -19.35 -12.99
CA ASP A 96 -2.65 -20.50 -13.84
C ASP A 96 -2.34 -20.17 -15.29
N ILE A 97 -1.52 -21.00 -15.93
CA ILE A 97 -1.22 -20.94 -17.37
C ILE A 97 -1.94 -22.07 -18.07
N THR A 98 -2.76 -21.73 -19.07
CA THR A 98 -3.62 -22.68 -19.78
C THR A 98 -3.27 -22.73 -21.26
N ALA A 99 -3.11 -23.95 -21.78
CA ALA A 99 -3.00 -24.25 -23.21
C ALA A 99 -4.31 -24.87 -23.70
N THR A 100 -5.00 -24.22 -24.63
CA THR A 100 -6.28 -24.68 -25.20
C THR A 100 -6.09 -25.07 -26.66
N SER A 101 -6.61 -26.22 -27.09
CA SER A 101 -6.49 -26.61 -28.50
C SER A 101 -7.26 -25.68 -29.43
N GLN A 102 -6.62 -25.24 -30.53
CA GLN A 102 -7.29 -24.46 -31.56
C GLN A 102 -8.30 -25.28 -32.38
N ALA A 103 -8.15 -26.61 -32.43
CA ALA A 103 -9.06 -27.49 -33.16
C ALA A 103 -10.30 -27.89 -32.32
N ASP A 104 -10.19 -27.89 -31.00
CA ASP A 104 -11.29 -28.18 -30.07
C ASP A 104 -11.09 -27.41 -28.76
N ALA A 105 -11.79 -26.29 -28.62
CA ALA A 105 -11.69 -25.41 -27.45
C ALA A 105 -12.18 -26.06 -26.13
N THR A 106 -12.81 -27.24 -26.19
CA THR A 106 -13.17 -28.02 -24.99
C THR A 106 -12.01 -28.85 -24.44
N LYS A 107 -10.88 -28.89 -25.15
CA LYS A 107 -9.66 -29.59 -24.77
C LYS A 107 -8.58 -28.60 -24.38
N SER A 108 -8.21 -28.62 -23.11
CA SER A 108 -7.14 -27.80 -22.56
C SER A 108 -6.39 -28.54 -21.46
N ASP A 109 -5.24 -28.00 -21.09
CA ASP A 109 -4.54 -28.34 -19.85
C ASP A 109 -4.11 -27.04 -19.16
N THR A 110 -4.00 -27.10 -17.83
CA THR A 110 -3.72 -25.94 -16.98
C THR A 110 -2.68 -26.30 -15.94
N VAL A 111 -1.66 -25.44 -15.78
CA VAL A 111 -0.62 -25.59 -14.76
C VAL A 111 -0.58 -24.36 -13.87
N THR A 112 -0.49 -24.57 -12.56
CA THR A 112 -0.35 -23.51 -11.58
C THR A 112 1.13 -23.24 -11.30
N LEU A 113 1.54 -21.98 -11.43
CA LEU A 113 2.88 -21.50 -11.08
C LEU A 113 2.80 -20.56 -9.88
N THR A 114 3.75 -20.71 -8.95
CA THR A 114 3.96 -19.78 -7.83
C THR A 114 5.19 -18.92 -8.11
N ILE A 115 4.98 -17.62 -8.29
CA ILE A 115 6.06 -16.65 -8.50
C ILE A 115 6.59 -16.17 -7.15
N VAL A 116 7.90 -16.30 -6.93
CA VAL A 116 8.58 -15.94 -5.68
C VAL A 116 9.61 -14.83 -5.90
N LEU A 117 9.96 -14.08 -4.86
CA LEU A 117 11.03 -13.08 -4.95
C LEU A 117 12.38 -13.75 -5.24
N THR A 118 13.22 -13.07 -6.00
CA THR A 118 14.63 -13.45 -6.10
C THR A 118 15.33 -13.14 -4.77
N THR A 119 15.88 -14.15 -4.11
CA THR A 119 16.64 -13.95 -2.86
C THR A 119 18.11 -13.73 -3.16
N THR A 120 18.65 -12.62 -2.69
CA THR A 120 20.09 -12.33 -2.78
C THR A 120 20.88 -13.17 -1.78
N ASP A 121 21.97 -13.81 -2.24
CA ASP A 121 22.87 -14.55 -1.36
C ASP A 121 23.65 -13.57 -0.46
N CYS A 122 23.52 -13.75 0.84
CA CYS A 122 24.16 -12.96 1.87
C CYS A 122 25.14 -13.79 2.73
N SER A 123 25.63 -14.91 2.22
CA SER A 123 26.64 -15.74 2.90
C SER A 123 27.98 -15.02 3.10
N ASN A 124 28.33 -14.08 2.20
CA ASN A 124 29.53 -13.25 2.28
C ASN A 124 29.24 -11.81 1.80
N PRO A 125 28.62 -10.96 2.65
CA PRO A 125 28.23 -9.61 2.26
C PRO A 125 29.44 -8.68 2.17
N GLU A 126 29.38 -7.71 1.25
CA GLU A 126 30.37 -6.62 1.14
C GLU A 126 30.15 -5.59 2.25
N GLU A 127 31.20 -5.18 2.96
CA GLU A 127 31.07 -4.18 4.02
C GLU A 127 30.78 -2.79 3.44
N LEU A 128 29.75 -2.11 3.96
CA LEU A 128 29.50 -0.71 3.63
C LEU A 128 30.54 0.19 4.29
N PRO A 129 31.08 1.19 3.59
CA PRO A 129 31.89 2.24 4.22
C PRO A 129 31.11 2.90 5.37
N SER A 130 31.79 3.19 6.48
CA SER A 130 31.19 3.94 7.59
C SER A 130 30.80 5.36 7.20
N THR A 131 31.38 5.89 6.12
CA THR A 131 31.06 7.22 5.60
C THR A 131 31.12 7.20 4.07
N ILE A 132 30.10 7.74 3.43
CA ILE A 132 29.98 7.88 1.97
C ILE A 132 30.05 9.37 1.65
N ASN A 133 31.22 9.85 1.21
CA ASN A 133 31.47 11.24 0.87
C ASN A 133 31.46 11.52 -0.64
N ASP A 134 31.48 10.48 -1.45
CA ASP A 134 31.41 10.52 -2.90
C ASP A 134 30.20 9.69 -3.37
N ASP A 135 29.63 10.05 -4.51
CA ASP A 135 28.48 9.35 -5.09
C ASP A 135 28.78 7.85 -5.23
N THR A 136 27.96 7.03 -4.59
CA THR A 136 28.17 5.60 -4.44
C THR A 136 26.97 4.84 -4.96
N THR A 137 27.20 3.82 -5.78
CA THR A 137 26.17 2.90 -6.28
C THR A 137 26.37 1.51 -5.71
N LEU A 138 25.36 0.98 -5.02
CA LEU A 138 25.28 -0.43 -4.62
C LEU A 138 24.70 -1.24 -5.78
N ASN A 139 25.45 -2.23 -6.25
CA ASN A 139 25.15 -2.95 -7.49
C ASN A 139 24.04 -3.99 -7.32
N ALA A 140 23.18 -4.12 -8.33
CA ALA A 140 22.01 -5.01 -8.33
C ALA A 140 22.34 -6.45 -7.92
N GLY A 141 21.45 -7.07 -7.14
CA GLY A 141 21.58 -8.47 -6.71
C GLY A 141 22.78 -8.77 -5.80
N ARG A 142 23.42 -7.75 -5.21
CA ARG A 142 24.52 -7.91 -4.25
C ARG A 142 24.03 -7.74 -2.82
N CYS A 143 24.74 -8.40 -1.90
CA CYS A 143 24.51 -8.24 -0.47
C CYS A 143 25.60 -7.38 0.16
N TYR A 144 25.18 -6.40 0.95
CA TYR A 144 26.04 -5.50 1.70
C TYR A 144 25.76 -5.61 3.20
N ARG A 145 26.72 -5.18 4.03
CA ARG A 145 26.60 -5.21 5.49
C ARG A 145 27.08 -3.92 6.13
N ALA A 146 26.20 -3.27 6.90
CA ALA A 146 26.54 -2.15 7.77
C ALA A 146 27.01 -2.68 9.13
N VAL A 147 28.32 -2.84 9.29
CA VAL A 147 28.95 -3.25 10.57
C VAL A 147 29.21 -2.07 11.52
N SER A 148 29.12 -0.85 10.99
CA SER A 148 29.24 0.41 11.69
C SER A 148 28.03 1.31 11.37
N ILE A 149 27.96 2.48 12.01
CA ILE A 149 27.03 3.53 11.57
C ILE A 149 27.49 3.99 10.19
N VAL A 150 26.56 4.06 9.23
CA VAL A 150 26.85 4.50 7.87
C VAL A 150 26.33 5.92 7.70
N ASP A 151 27.25 6.88 7.59
CA ASP A 151 26.92 8.28 7.32
C ASP A 151 26.96 8.56 5.81
N VAL A 152 25.80 8.88 5.22
CA VAL A 152 25.65 9.17 3.80
C VAL A 152 25.68 10.69 3.59
N ASN A 153 26.85 11.21 3.21
CA ASN A 153 27.10 12.65 2.97
C ASN A 153 27.02 13.07 1.50
N ALA A 154 26.95 12.10 0.57
CA ALA A 154 26.78 12.28 -0.87
C ALA A 154 25.62 11.38 -1.40
N GLU A 155 25.47 11.23 -2.72
CA GLU A 155 24.45 10.32 -3.25
C GLU A 155 24.76 8.86 -2.89
N LEU A 156 23.77 8.17 -2.34
CA LEU A 156 23.75 6.70 -2.27
C LEU A 156 22.63 6.18 -3.17
N THR A 157 23.01 5.59 -4.29
CA THR A 157 22.10 4.90 -5.20
C THR A 157 22.12 3.40 -4.90
N ILE A 158 20.95 2.82 -4.61
CA ILE A 158 20.78 1.39 -4.36
C ILE A 158 19.99 0.78 -5.51
N GLN A 159 20.61 -0.12 -6.26
CA GLN A 159 19.97 -0.77 -7.41
C GLN A 159 18.99 -1.88 -6.99
N PRO A 160 18.02 -2.26 -7.86
CA PRO A 160 17.07 -3.34 -7.59
C PRO A 160 17.72 -4.66 -7.12
N GLY A 161 17.05 -5.36 -6.21
CA GLY A 161 17.50 -6.65 -5.67
C GLY A 161 18.67 -6.56 -4.68
N VAL A 162 19.20 -5.38 -4.37
CA VAL A 162 20.21 -5.23 -3.31
C VAL A 162 19.62 -5.62 -1.96
N THR A 163 20.39 -6.36 -1.16
CA THR A 163 20.11 -6.58 0.26
C THR A 163 21.18 -5.91 1.12
N ILE A 164 20.79 -5.15 2.14
CA ILE A 164 21.65 -4.59 3.18
C ILE A 164 21.29 -5.25 4.51
N LEU A 165 22.27 -5.91 5.11
CA LEU A 165 22.20 -6.39 6.48
C LEU A 165 22.76 -5.33 7.43
N VAL A 166 22.00 -4.96 8.45
CA VAL A 166 22.44 -3.98 9.46
C VAL A 166 22.75 -4.71 10.76
N ASP A 167 23.97 -4.53 11.26
CA ASP A 167 24.39 -5.13 12.53
C ASP A 167 23.70 -4.49 13.73
N ALA A 168 23.75 -5.21 14.86
CA ALA A 168 23.08 -4.80 16.08
C ALA A 168 23.45 -3.36 16.48
N ASP A 169 22.42 -2.58 16.81
CA ASP A 169 22.51 -1.18 17.24
C ASP A 169 23.15 -0.21 16.24
N LYS A 170 23.38 -0.64 14.98
CA LYS A 170 23.83 0.24 13.91
C LYS A 170 22.65 0.94 13.24
N ARG A 171 22.96 1.92 12.40
CA ARG A 171 21.98 2.71 11.65
C ARG A 171 22.60 3.22 10.36
N ILE A 172 21.74 3.66 9.46
CA ILE A 172 22.13 4.34 8.24
C ILE A 172 21.57 5.76 8.34
N ASP A 173 22.45 6.75 8.28
CA ASP A 173 22.10 8.15 8.39
C ASP A 173 22.24 8.82 7.02
N VAL A 174 21.11 9.23 6.44
CA VAL A 174 21.09 10.09 5.26
C VAL A 174 21.26 11.52 5.72
N GLU A 175 22.53 11.92 5.86
CA GLU A 175 22.96 13.20 6.43
C GLU A 175 22.47 14.39 5.60
N SER A 176 22.47 15.58 6.19
CA SER A 176 21.87 16.79 5.58
C SER A 176 22.41 17.16 4.18
N LYS A 177 23.63 16.71 3.86
CA LYS A 177 24.29 16.92 2.56
C LYS A 177 24.10 15.78 1.57
N GLY A 178 23.77 14.58 2.04
CA GLY A 178 23.60 13.40 1.21
C GLY A 178 22.16 13.16 0.80
N HIS A 179 21.93 12.13 0.00
CA HIS A 179 20.60 11.69 -0.37
C HIS A 179 20.58 10.23 -0.78
N LEU A 180 19.42 9.59 -0.59
CA LEU A 180 19.22 8.17 -0.82
C LEU A 180 18.28 7.93 -2.00
N ILE A 181 18.74 7.22 -3.01
CA ILE A 181 17.92 6.74 -4.13
C ILE A 181 17.83 5.22 -4.04
N ALA A 182 16.78 4.71 -3.39
CA ALA A 182 16.48 3.28 -3.33
C ALA A 182 15.21 2.98 -4.14
N VAL A 183 15.39 2.62 -5.42
CA VAL A 183 14.29 2.34 -6.36
C VAL A 183 14.43 0.89 -6.85
N GLY A 184 13.75 -0.02 -6.17
CA GLY A 184 13.61 -1.42 -6.55
C GLY A 184 12.44 -1.65 -7.51
N THR A 185 12.13 -2.93 -7.74
CA THR A 185 10.94 -3.34 -8.50
C THR A 185 10.13 -4.36 -7.69
N ALA A 186 8.86 -4.59 -8.05
CA ALA A 186 8.05 -5.62 -7.39
C ALA A 186 8.70 -7.01 -7.43
N SER A 187 9.44 -7.33 -8.51
CA SER A 187 10.17 -8.59 -8.68
C SER A 187 11.54 -8.63 -7.98
N GLN A 188 12.16 -7.47 -7.80
CA GLN A 188 13.50 -7.30 -7.22
C GLN A 188 13.49 -6.13 -6.23
N PRO A 189 12.78 -6.28 -5.10
CA PRO A 189 12.75 -5.24 -4.10
C PRO A 189 14.14 -5.04 -3.51
N ILE A 190 14.42 -3.82 -3.05
CA ILE A 190 15.59 -3.56 -2.22
C ILE A 190 15.24 -3.97 -0.80
N VAL A 191 16.12 -4.69 -0.12
CA VAL A 191 15.88 -5.16 1.25
C VAL A 191 16.87 -4.53 2.20
N ILE A 192 16.40 -3.85 3.24
CA ILE A 192 17.21 -3.33 4.35
C ILE A 192 16.70 -3.99 5.64
N LYS A 193 17.49 -4.85 6.27
CA LYS A 193 17.03 -5.65 7.40
C LYS A 193 18.12 -5.88 8.45
N GLY A 194 17.72 -6.36 9.62
CA GLY A 194 18.67 -6.79 10.65
C GLY A 194 19.51 -7.96 10.17
N ALA A 195 20.79 -7.99 10.54
CA ALA A 195 21.64 -9.16 10.30
C ALA A 195 21.11 -10.42 11.00
N THR A 196 20.30 -10.25 12.05
CA THR A 196 19.42 -11.27 12.63
C THR A 196 18.00 -10.74 12.63
N SER A 197 17.03 -11.58 12.27
CA SER A 197 15.63 -11.19 12.31
C SER A 197 15.13 -11.18 13.75
N SER A 198 14.98 -9.97 14.29
CA SER A 198 14.46 -9.68 15.62
C SER A 198 13.96 -8.25 15.60
N ALA A 199 12.78 -7.99 16.17
CA ALA A 199 12.28 -6.62 16.26
C ALA A 199 13.27 -5.75 17.05
N GLY A 200 13.65 -4.60 16.50
CA GLY A 200 14.66 -3.74 17.11
C GLY A 200 16.07 -4.36 17.17
N PHE A 201 16.44 -5.19 16.21
CA PHE A 201 17.82 -5.64 16.09
C PHE A 201 18.77 -4.46 15.82
N TRP A 202 18.34 -3.50 15.01
CA TRP A 202 19.13 -2.31 14.67
C TRP A 202 18.36 -1.01 14.94
N GLY A 203 19.07 0.11 14.79
CA GLY A 203 18.60 1.45 15.16
C GLY A 203 17.45 1.96 14.30
N THR A 204 17.78 2.54 13.15
CA THR A 204 16.82 3.19 12.22
C THR A 204 17.51 3.52 10.92
N LEU A 205 16.78 3.62 9.81
CA LEU A 205 17.20 4.42 8.66
C LEU A 205 16.79 5.87 8.95
N ARG A 206 17.75 6.77 9.13
CA ARG A 206 17.51 8.15 9.55
C ARG A 206 17.59 9.07 8.34
N ILE A 207 16.48 9.74 7.99
CA ILE A 207 16.45 10.72 6.90
C ILE A 207 16.57 12.13 7.49
N LEU A 208 17.81 12.64 7.55
CA LEU A 208 18.10 14.03 7.95
C LEU A 208 18.02 14.99 6.76
N SER A 209 18.39 14.49 5.58
CA SER A 209 18.43 15.24 4.34
C SER A 209 17.09 15.82 3.93
N GLY A 210 17.08 17.12 3.67
CA GLY A 210 15.91 17.86 3.23
C GLY A 210 15.73 17.94 1.73
N THR A 211 16.45 17.11 0.96
CA THR A 211 16.25 17.06 -0.49
C THR A 211 14.99 16.29 -0.86
N VAL A 212 14.33 16.72 -1.94
CA VAL A 212 13.18 16.01 -2.54
C VAL A 212 13.59 14.76 -3.32
N VAL A 213 14.91 14.53 -3.49
CA VAL A 213 15.46 13.39 -4.24
C VAL A 213 15.44 12.09 -3.45
N ASN A 214 15.30 12.15 -2.11
CA ASN A 214 15.24 10.95 -1.28
C ASN A 214 14.04 10.08 -1.67
N ARG A 215 14.29 8.83 -2.04
CA ARG A 215 13.29 7.91 -2.57
C ARG A 215 13.42 6.51 -2.00
N LEU A 216 12.30 5.96 -1.55
CA LEU A 216 12.08 4.56 -1.21
C LEU A 216 10.95 4.04 -2.10
N GLU A 217 11.27 3.23 -3.10
CA GLU A 217 10.29 2.63 -4.01
C GLU A 217 10.54 1.12 -4.16
N ASN A 218 9.52 0.28 -3.88
CA ASN A 218 9.67 -1.17 -3.79
C ASN A 218 10.81 -1.58 -2.83
N VAL A 219 10.85 -0.96 -1.65
CA VAL A 219 11.84 -1.26 -0.60
C VAL A 219 11.17 -2.01 0.54
N ILE A 220 11.84 -3.03 1.07
CA ILE A 220 11.44 -3.75 2.28
C ILE A 220 12.41 -3.34 3.39
N ILE A 221 11.91 -2.70 4.44
CA ILE A 221 12.69 -2.29 5.61
C ILE A 221 12.15 -3.01 6.85
N SER A 222 13.02 -3.74 7.56
CA SER A 222 12.57 -4.58 8.68
C SER A 222 13.57 -4.71 9.83
N ASP A 223 13.10 -5.22 10.98
CA ASP A 223 13.89 -5.56 12.17
C ASP A 223 14.53 -4.36 12.89
N GLY A 224 14.11 -3.12 12.60
CA GLY A 224 14.68 -1.90 13.17
C GLY A 224 13.87 -1.30 14.33
N GLY A 225 14.19 -0.06 14.69
CA GLY A 225 13.42 0.75 15.63
C GLY A 225 13.80 0.61 17.11
N ASN A 226 15.00 0.12 17.44
CA ASN A 226 15.45 0.00 18.83
C ASN A 226 15.95 1.31 19.46
N ASN A 227 16.09 2.36 18.64
CA ASN A 227 16.58 3.64 19.12
C ASN A 227 15.49 4.37 19.91
N THR A 228 15.75 4.70 21.17
CA THR A 228 14.78 5.38 22.05
C THR A 228 14.45 6.80 21.62
N SER A 229 15.34 7.47 20.88
CA SER A 229 15.15 8.83 20.36
C SER A 229 14.49 8.85 18.98
N TYR A 230 14.67 7.79 18.19
CA TYR A 230 14.20 7.68 16.80
C TYR A 230 13.55 6.30 16.58
N PRO A 231 12.40 6.02 17.22
CA PRO A 231 11.96 4.65 17.43
C PRO A 231 11.19 4.08 16.23
N GLY A 232 11.77 4.11 15.04
CA GLY A 232 11.18 3.57 13.82
C GLY A 232 12.15 2.72 13.00
N ASN A 233 11.65 1.82 12.14
CA ASN A 233 12.48 1.26 11.07
C ASN A 233 13.06 2.39 10.20
N VAL A 234 12.22 3.38 9.92
CA VAL A 234 12.59 4.64 9.29
C VAL A 234 12.16 5.81 10.17
N TRP A 235 13.05 6.78 10.32
CA TRP A 235 12.78 8.04 10.99
C TRP A 235 13.03 9.19 10.03
N VAL A 236 12.01 10.01 9.78
CA VAL A 236 12.10 11.25 9.00
C VAL A 236 12.23 12.41 9.97
N SER A 237 13.36 13.12 9.89
CA SER A 237 13.69 14.24 10.76
C SER A 237 12.82 15.46 10.49
N SER A 238 12.93 16.49 11.33
CA SER A 238 12.24 17.77 11.13
C SER A 238 12.64 18.54 9.88
N SER A 239 13.80 18.24 9.30
CA SER A 239 14.23 18.76 8.00
C SER A 239 14.16 17.71 6.89
N GLY A 240 13.87 16.46 7.25
CA GLY A 240 13.95 15.31 6.37
C GLY A 240 12.81 15.31 5.37
N LYS A 241 13.10 14.95 4.12
CA LYS A 241 12.08 14.76 3.09
C LYS A 241 12.28 13.43 2.41
N VAL A 242 11.21 12.73 2.07
CA VAL A 242 11.28 11.44 1.37
C VAL A 242 10.01 11.15 0.58
N SER A 243 10.16 10.57 -0.60
CA SER A 243 9.08 9.92 -1.35
C SER A 243 9.08 8.42 -1.04
N ILE A 244 7.93 7.85 -0.68
CA ILE A 244 7.77 6.44 -0.29
C ILE A 244 6.64 5.80 -1.09
N LYS A 245 6.96 4.82 -1.94
CA LYS A 245 5.98 4.13 -2.78
C LYS A 245 6.17 2.62 -2.76
N ASN A 246 5.08 1.87 -2.76
CA ASN A 246 5.10 0.40 -2.90
C ASN A 246 6.09 -0.30 -1.96
N SER A 247 6.31 0.26 -0.77
CA SER A 247 7.35 -0.18 0.16
C SER A 247 6.75 -0.83 1.41
N THR A 248 7.48 -1.75 2.01
CA THR A 248 7.05 -2.52 3.19
C THR A 248 7.90 -2.17 4.40
N PHE A 249 7.26 -1.87 5.53
CA PHE A 249 7.89 -1.64 6.82
C PHE A 249 7.40 -2.69 7.80
N SER A 250 8.29 -3.53 8.32
CA SER A 250 7.88 -4.65 9.17
C SER A 250 8.78 -4.99 10.34
N ASN A 251 8.26 -5.75 11.30
CA ASN A 251 9.01 -6.26 12.44
C ASN A 251 9.80 -5.17 13.20
N SER A 252 9.22 -3.99 13.38
CA SER A 252 9.85 -2.91 14.17
C SER A 252 9.60 -3.08 15.66
N ALA A 253 10.54 -2.63 16.49
CA ALA A 253 10.35 -2.61 17.94
C ALA A 253 9.29 -1.59 18.40
N ARG A 254 9.08 -0.50 17.64
CA ARG A 254 8.03 0.49 17.95
C ARG A 254 7.26 0.91 16.71
N TYR A 255 7.84 1.69 15.79
CA TYR A 255 7.14 2.15 14.58
C TYR A 255 7.74 1.57 13.29
N GLY A 256 6.88 1.27 12.30
CA GLY A 256 7.35 1.04 10.94
C GLY A 256 7.91 2.33 10.33
N LEU A 257 7.19 3.44 10.47
CA LEU A 257 7.63 4.77 10.05
C LEU A 257 7.37 5.80 11.16
N TYR A 258 8.37 6.61 11.47
CA TYR A 258 8.23 7.76 12.36
C TYR A 258 8.49 9.05 11.59
N VAL A 259 7.48 9.91 11.48
CA VAL A 259 7.60 11.24 10.85
C VAL A 259 7.58 12.30 11.94
N SER A 260 8.70 13.01 12.10
CA SER A 260 8.82 14.11 13.07
C SER A 260 8.07 15.35 12.62
N SER A 261 7.83 16.30 13.53
CA SER A 261 7.36 17.63 13.17
C SER A 261 8.32 18.28 12.17
N GLY A 262 7.79 18.79 11.06
CA GLY A 262 8.54 19.38 9.96
C GLY A 262 9.07 18.40 8.91
N GLY A 263 9.14 17.09 9.21
CA GLY A 263 9.52 16.08 8.22
C GLY A 263 8.48 15.97 7.10
N GLN A 264 8.86 15.65 5.87
CA GLN A 264 7.93 15.70 4.73
C GLN A 264 7.87 14.39 3.97
N LEU A 265 6.64 13.91 3.75
CA LEU A 265 6.33 12.85 2.80
C LEU A 265 5.99 13.50 1.46
N GLU A 266 6.98 13.64 0.59
CA GLU A 266 6.84 14.28 -0.73
C GLU A 266 5.86 13.52 -1.63
N SER A 267 5.84 12.19 -1.49
CA SER A 267 4.80 11.34 -2.02
C SER A 267 4.69 10.07 -1.17
N PHE A 268 3.47 9.57 -1.01
CA PHE A 268 3.18 8.38 -0.22
C PHE A 268 2.07 7.58 -0.91
N SER A 269 2.34 6.35 -1.35
CA SER A 269 1.33 5.53 -2.04
C SER A 269 1.63 4.04 -1.99
N GLY A 270 0.62 3.21 -1.70
CA GLY A 270 0.67 1.76 -1.91
C GLY A 270 1.66 1.02 -0.98
N ASN A 271 1.88 1.55 0.21
CA ASN A 271 2.81 1.01 1.19
C ASN A 271 2.16 -0.03 2.10
N SER A 272 2.97 -0.87 2.76
CA SER A 272 2.50 -1.88 3.70
C SER A 272 3.23 -1.80 5.04
N PHE A 273 2.49 -1.83 6.13
CA PHE A 273 2.98 -1.86 7.51
C PHE A 273 2.50 -3.13 8.20
N SER A 274 3.41 -4.07 8.41
CA SER A 274 3.07 -5.39 8.94
C SER A 274 3.97 -5.84 10.09
N LYS A 275 3.40 -6.54 11.08
CA LYS A 275 4.16 -7.12 12.22
C LYS A 275 5.01 -6.11 13.00
N ASN A 276 4.67 -4.83 12.94
CA ASN A 276 5.26 -3.80 13.78
C ASN A 276 4.61 -3.82 15.15
N ASN A 277 5.20 -3.13 16.13
CA ASN A 277 4.43 -2.80 17.33
C ASN A 277 3.27 -1.85 16.96
N ILE A 278 3.57 -0.69 16.37
CA ILE A 278 2.62 0.25 15.78
C ILE A 278 3.07 0.55 14.34
N ALA A 279 2.14 0.76 13.40
CA ALA A 279 2.49 1.03 12.01
C ALA A 279 3.26 2.34 11.83
N MET A 280 2.70 3.44 12.35
CA MET A 280 3.23 4.79 12.09
C MET A 280 3.03 5.73 13.27
N TYR A 281 3.96 6.69 13.38
CA TYR A 281 3.82 7.91 14.16
C TYR A 281 3.92 9.12 13.24
N LEU A 282 3.00 10.07 13.39
CA LEU A 282 3.00 11.34 12.67
C LEU A 282 2.37 12.47 13.49
N ARG A 283 2.34 13.68 12.93
CA ARG A 283 1.60 14.83 13.46
C ARG A 283 0.42 15.15 12.55
N ALA A 284 -0.52 15.96 13.03
CA ALA A 284 -1.71 16.36 12.28
C ALA A 284 -1.39 17.00 10.93
N GLU A 285 -0.28 17.75 10.88
CA GLU A 285 0.28 18.34 9.65
C GLU A 285 0.53 17.32 8.52
N HIS A 286 0.71 16.04 8.83
CA HIS A 286 1.02 14.97 7.87
C HIS A 286 -0.13 14.00 7.61
N MET A 287 -1.26 14.10 8.32
CA MET A 287 -2.36 13.14 8.17
C MET A 287 -2.88 13.07 6.74
N GLY A 288 -2.98 14.22 6.06
CA GLY A 288 -3.41 14.31 4.66
C GLY A 288 -2.36 13.91 3.62
N SER A 289 -1.13 13.57 4.04
CA SER A 289 -0.11 13.06 3.13
C SER A 289 -0.23 11.55 2.88
N LEU A 290 -1.02 10.85 3.69
CA LEU A 290 -1.25 9.41 3.59
C LEU A 290 -2.26 9.09 2.47
N ASP A 291 -2.38 7.82 2.14
CA ASP A 291 -3.32 7.32 1.14
C ASP A 291 -4.19 6.19 1.71
N ASN A 292 -5.28 5.85 1.02
CA ASN A 292 -6.21 4.79 1.44
C ASN A 292 -5.97 3.44 0.75
N ALA A 293 -4.97 3.34 -0.15
CA ALA A 293 -4.57 2.09 -0.80
C ALA A 293 -3.47 1.35 -0.01
N SER A 294 -2.75 2.06 0.85
CA SER A 294 -1.76 1.53 1.78
C SER A 294 -2.41 0.69 2.87
N VAL A 295 -1.68 -0.32 3.35
CA VAL A 295 -2.10 -1.24 4.40
C VAL A 295 -1.38 -0.90 5.70
N TYR A 296 -2.12 -0.50 6.73
CA TYR A 296 -1.57 -0.04 8.02
C TYR A 296 -1.82 -1.00 9.19
N ASN A 297 -2.52 -2.11 8.99
CA ASN A 297 -2.98 -3.01 10.07
C ASN A 297 -2.74 -4.51 9.80
N ASP A 298 -1.65 -4.86 9.11
CA ASP A 298 -1.37 -6.27 8.78
C ASP A 298 -0.55 -6.97 9.87
N GLY A 299 -1.24 -7.42 10.93
CA GLY A 299 -0.62 -8.18 12.01
C GLY A 299 0.32 -7.36 12.89
N ASN A 300 0.13 -6.04 12.95
CA ASN A 300 0.80 -5.20 13.95
C ASN A 300 0.29 -5.55 15.36
N ALA A 301 1.09 -5.33 16.40
CA ALA A 301 0.67 -5.55 17.78
C ALA A 301 -0.51 -4.64 18.14
N GLU A 302 -0.45 -3.41 17.64
CA GLU A 302 -1.46 -2.38 17.77
C GLU A 302 -1.84 -1.84 16.38
N ASN A 303 -3.14 -1.81 16.09
CA ASN A 303 -3.67 -1.53 14.75
C ASN A 303 -4.22 -0.11 14.64
N TYR A 304 -3.38 0.89 14.89
CA TYR A 304 -3.69 2.33 14.75
C TYR A 304 -2.46 3.11 14.30
N LEU A 305 -2.65 4.38 13.96
CA LEU A 305 -1.60 5.35 13.62
C LEU A 305 -1.51 6.42 14.70
N ASP A 306 -0.35 6.60 15.33
CA ASP A 306 -0.19 7.60 16.38
C ASP A 306 -0.10 9.02 15.81
N VAL A 307 -0.90 9.94 16.38
CA VAL A 307 -0.94 11.36 16.03
C VAL A 307 -0.61 12.22 17.25
N ASP A 308 0.52 12.91 17.22
CA ASP A 308 1.02 13.79 18.30
C ASP A 308 0.42 15.21 18.27
N GLY A 309 -0.81 15.33 17.77
CA GLY A 309 -1.49 16.61 17.57
C GLY A 309 -0.74 17.54 16.60
N GLY A 310 -0.82 18.84 16.86
CA GLY A 310 -0.20 19.91 16.08
C GLY A 310 -1.17 20.58 15.11
N ALA A 311 -0.67 21.62 14.46
CA ALA A 311 -1.44 22.43 13.52
C ALA A 311 -1.39 21.85 12.10
N THR A 312 -2.51 21.85 11.39
CA THR A 312 -2.52 21.64 9.94
C THR A 312 -1.78 22.80 9.26
N VAL A 313 -0.89 22.49 8.32
CA VAL A 313 -0.05 23.50 7.64
C VAL A 313 -0.47 23.81 6.20
N ALA A 314 -1.46 23.09 5.68
CA ALA A 314 -2.05 23.29 4.36
C ALA A 314 -3.47 22.70 4.33
N SER A 315 -4.29 23.16 3.38
CA SER A 315 -5.56 22.51 3.07
C SER A 315 -5.33 21.13 2.48
N GLY A 316 -6.23 20.18 2.76
CA GLY A 316 -6.03 18.81 2.33
C GLY A 316 -7.19 17.88 2.65
N THR A 317 -7.01 16.60 2.35
CA THR A 317 -7.97 15.54 2.65
C THR A 317 -7.32 14.51 3.56
N TRP A 318 -7.95 14.19 4.69
CA TRP A 318 -7.54 13.08 5.54
C TRP A 318 -8.17 11.78 5.03
N PRO A 319 -7.36 10.77 4.67
CA PRO A 319 -7.84 9.58 4.01
C PRO A 319 -8.58 8.63 4.96
N ALA A 320 -9.45 7.79 4.40
CA ALA A 320 -10.02 6.64 5.09
C ALA A 320 -9.02 5.47 5.06
N THR A 321 -8.04 5.52 5.96
CA THR A 321 -7.06 4.44 6.16
C THR A 321 -7.72 3.18 6.71
N ASN A 322 -7.09 2.02 6.49
CA ASN A 322 -7.58 0.76 7.06
C ASN A 322 -7.26 0.58 8.56
N ALA A 323 -6.54 1.52 9.17
CA ALA A 323 -6.30 1.64 10.61
C ALA A 323 -6.74 3.04 11.09
N PRO A 324 -7.33 3.21 12.28
CA PRO A 324 -7.68 4.51 12.82
C PRO A 324 -6.46 5.40 13.09
N PHE A 325 -6.67 6.72 12.98
CA PHE A 325 -5.75 7.71 13.53
C PHE A 325 -6.03 7.88 15.03
N ARG A 326 -5.02 7.66 15.88
CA ARG A 326 -5.11 7.79 17.33
C ARG A 326 -4.41 9.06 17.79
N VAL A 327 -5.17 10.05 18.23
CA VAL A 327 -4.67 11.27 18.85
C VAL A 327 -4.24 10.95 20.28
N LEU A 328 -2.96 11.16 20.54
CA LEU A 328 -2.32 10.76 21.80
C LEU A 328 -2.81 11.61 23.00
N ASP A 329 -2.60 11.07 24.20
CA ASP A 329 -2.99 11.68 25.47
C ASP A 329 -2.53 13.15 25.60
N GLY A 330 -3.49 14.02 25.93
CA GLY A 330 -3.29 15.46 26.10
C GLY A 330 -2.96 16.22 24.81
N LYS A 331 -3.01 15.60 23.63
CA LYS A 331 -2.66 16.24 22.36
C LYS A 331 -3.85 16.94 21.72
N ILE A 332 -3.54 18.03 21.02
CA ILE A 332 -4.52 18.89 20.39
C ILE A 332 -4.20 18.93 18.90
N ILE A 333 -5.21 18.68 18.06
CA ILE A 333 -5.13 18.96 16.62
C ILE A 333 -5.70 20.35 16.38
N ASP A 334 -4.89 21.27 15.81
CA ASP A 334 -5.34 22.62 15.44
C ASP A 334 -5.58 22.70 13.92
N ILE A 335 -6.83 22.76 13.51
CA ILE A 335 -7.21 22.89 12.10
C ILE A 335 -7.22 24.37 11.72
N ASN A 336 -6.10 24.81 11.15
CA ASN A 336 -5.85 26.18 10.67
C ASN A 336 -6.10 26.36 9.16
N HIS A 337 -6.45 25.29 8.46
CA HIS A 337 -6.67 25.26 7.01
C HIS A 337 -7.93 24.44 6.67
N ASP A 338 -8.34 24.42 5.41
CA ASP A 338 -9.52 23.65 4.98
C ASP A 338 -9.21 22.16 4.91
N ILE A 339 -9.83 21.38 5.79
CA ILE A 339 -9.65 19.93 5.86
C ILE A 339 -10.94 19.23 5.47
N SER A 340 -10.85 18.34 4.48
CA SER A 340 -11.89 17.35 4.20
C SER A 340 -11.51 16.01 4.82
N VAL A 341 -12.50 15.23 5.29
CA VAL A 341 -12.28 13.89 5.84
C VAL A 341 -13.07 12.88 5.01
N GLU A 342 -12.38 11.86 4.49
CA GLU A 342 -12.99 10.85 3.63
C GLU A 342 -14.02 9.99 4.38
N ALA A 343 -15.07 9.58 3.67
CA ALA A 343 -16.07 8.66 4.19
C ALA A 343 -15.43 7.34 4.67
N GLY A 344 -15.75 6.92 5.89
CA GLY A 344 -15.16 5.75 6.52
C GLY A 344 -13.90 6.02 7.34
N ALA A 345 -13.34 7.23 7.30
CA ALA A 345 -12.21 7.59 8.14
C ALA A 345 -12.58 7.55 9.63
N ARG A 346 -11.63 7.13 10.47
CA ARG A 346 -11.80 6.98 11.91
C ARG A 346 -10.67 7.67 12.66
N ILE A 347 -11.05 8.59 13.54
CA ILE A 347 -10.16 9.32 14.43
C ILE A 347 -10.56 8.97 15.87
N GLU A 348 -9.60 8.44 16.61
CA GLU A 348 -9.73 8.04 18.01
C GLU A 348 -8.93 8.99 18.91
N PHE A 349 -9.47 9.32 20.06
CA PHE A 349 -8.90 10.29 20.99
C PHE A 349 -8.58 9.63 22.33
N GLU A 350 -7.35 9.79 22.82
CA GLU A 350 -6.96 9.44 24.19
C GLU A 350 -7.36 10.54 25.20
N GLY A 351 -7.11 10.29 26.49
CA GLY A 351 -7.45 11.19 27.58
C GLY A 351 -6.93 12.61 27.38
N GLY A 352 -7.77 13.61 27.69
CA GLY A 352 -7.41 15.03 27.56
C GLY A 352 -7.07 15.52 26.15
N SER A 353 -7.23 14.68 25.12
CA SER A 353 -6.97 15.06 23.73
C SER A 353 -8.22 15.67 23.07
N ARG A 354 -8.01 16.57 22.10
CA ARG A 354 -9.09 17.26 21.39
C ARG A 354 -8.70 17.70 19.98
N MET A 355 -9.70 18.22 19.28
CA MET A 355 -9.55 18.83 17.96
C MET A 355 -10.18 20.22 17.94
N ASP A 356 -9.38 21.23 17.63
CA ASP A 356 -9.77 22.64 17.58
C ASP A 356 -9.85 23.07 16.10
N VAL A 357 -11.06 23.38 15.60
CA VAL A 357 -11.28 24.05 14.31
C VAL A 357 -11.10 25.54 14.52
N GLU A 358 -9.87 25.98 14.28
CA GLU A 358 -9.42 27.36 14.46
C GLU A 358 -10.09 28.32 13.49
N THR A 359 -10.14 29.61 13.84
CA THR A 359 -10.87 30.63 13.06
C THR A 359 -10.39 30.80 11.62
N ALA A 360 -9.19 30.31 11.29
CA ALA A 360 -8.62 30.36 9.94
C ALA A 360 -8.89 29.08 9.11
N GLY A 361 -9.40 28.01 9.73
CA GLY A 361 -9.63 26.72 9.08
C GLY A 361 -11.10 26.34 9.01
N SER A 362 -11.34 25.20 8.36
CA SER A 362 -12.65 24.58 8.30
C SER A 362 -12.53 23.05 8.32
N LEU A 363 -13.54 22.37 8.86
CA LEU A 363 -13.58 20.90 8.89
C LEU A 363 -14.84 20.36 8.20
N LYS A 364 -14.62 19.70 7.07
CA LYS A 364 -15.65 19.04 6.27
C LYS A 364 -15.55 17.52 6.40
N ALA A 365 -16.32 16.93 7.31
CA ALA A 365 -16.44 15.49 7.48
C ALA A 365 -17.74 14.99 6.84
N VAL A 366 -17.64 14.31 5.69
CA VAL A 366 -18.81 13.85 4.92
C VAL A 366 -18.69 12.35 4.68
N GLY A 367 -19.44 11.58 5.46
CA GLY A 367 -19.57 10.13 5.33
C GLY A 367 -20.72 9.71 4.43
N THR A 368 -21.07 8.43 4.52
CA THR A 368 -22.31 7.87 3.97
C THR A 368 -23.00 7.01 5.01
N ALA A 369 -24.23 6.56 4.74
CA ALA A 369 -24.93 5.62 5.61
C ALA A 369 -24.16 4.30 5.83
N ALA A 370 -23.40 3.85 4.82
CA ALA A 370 -22.60 2.62 4.88
C ALA A 370 -21.21 2.85 5.49
N SER A 371 -20.62 4.03 5.27
CA SER A 371 -19.26 4.39 5.70
C SER A 371 -19.27 5.76 6.34
N ARG A 372 -19.62 5.82 7.63
CA ARG A 372 -19.62 7.05 8.43
C ARG A 372 -18.19 7.52 8.70
N VAL A 373 -17.98 8.81 8.84
CA VAL A 373 -16.76 9.35 9.48
C VAL A 373 -16.95 9.20 10.99
N VAL A 374 -15.94 8.72 11.71
CA VAL A 374 -16.06 8.45 13.15
C VAL A 374 -15.02 9.23 13.95
N PHE A 375 -15.50 9.98 14.95
CA PHE A 375 -14.70 10.65 15.98
C PHE A 375 -15.08 10.06 17.34
N THR A 376 -14.16 9.42 18.05
CA THR A 376 -14.52 8.67 19.26
C THR A 376 -13.36 8.54 20.23
N GLY A 377 -13.64 8.16 21.49
CA GLY A 377 -12.58 7.86 22.46
C GLY A 377 -11.94 6.49 22.22
N THR A 378 -10.66 6.34 22.57
CA THR A 378 -10.02 5.01 22.64
C THR A 378 -10.64 4.16 23.76
N ALA A 379 -11.14 4.81 24.82
CA ALA A 379 -11.98 4.20 25.84
C ALA A 379 -13.47 4.47 25.55
N THR A 380 -14.30 3.44 25.70
CA THR A 380 -15.76 3.54 25.50
C THR A 380 -16.48 3.96 26.78
N ILE A 381 -16.06 5.09 27.35
CA ILE A 381 -16.63 5.69 28.56
C ILE A 381 -16.93 7.18 28.30
N PRO A 382 -18.04 7.75 28.79
CA PRO A 382 -18.30 9.17 28.65
C PRO A 382 -17.16 10.02 29.21
N GLY A 383 -16.62 10.94 28.40
CA GLY A 383 -15.50 11.80 28.77
C GLY A 383 -14.14 11.11 28.67
N ALA A 384 -14.01 10.13 27.76
CA ALA A 384 -12.73 9.52 27.42
C ALA A 384 -11.76 10.52 26.75
N TRP A 385 -12.29 11.63 26.22
CA TRP A 385 -11.54 12.71 25.58
C TRP A 385 -12.29 14.04 25.73
N ASP A 386 -11.64 15.14 25.37
CA ASP A 386 -12.11 16.49 25.68
C ASP A 386 -13.33 16.90 24.83
N THR A 387 -13.14 17.28 23.55
CA THR A 387 -14.20 17.81 22.67
C THR A 387 -13.69 17.98 21.23
N ILE A 388 -14.58 18.10 20.25
CA ILE A 388 -14.29 18.85 19.01
C ILE A 388 -14.71 20.31 19.24
N ARG A 389 -13.79 21.27 19.18
CA ARG A 389 -14.04 22.69 19.39
C ARG A 389 -14.15 23.42 18.05
N VAL A 390 -15.32 23.94 17.70
CA VAL A 390 -15.56 24.68 16.46
C VAL A 390 -15.60 26.19 16.74
N MET A 391 -14.55 26.91 16.37
CA MET A 391 -14.47 28.37 16.54
C MET A 391 -14.69 29.15 15.25
N SER A 392 -14.34 28.53 14.12
CA SER A 392 -14.55 29.05 12.78
C SER A 392 -16.03 29.25 12.45
N ASP A 393 -16.36 30.36 11.80
CA ASP A 393 -17.68 30.66 11.24
C ASP A 393 -17.83 30.16 9.78
N ASP A 394 -16.80 29.47 9.26
CA ASP A 394 -16.76 29.05 7.87
C ASP A 394 -17.92 28.10 7.51
N VAL A 395 -18.48 28.31 6.32
CA VAL A 395 -19.62 27.52 5.84
C VAL A 395 -19.27 26.08 5.50
N ASN A 396 -17.98 25.77 5.34
CA ASN A 396 -17.44 24.44 5.07
C ASN A 396 -17.29 23.59 6.33
N ASN A 397 -17.57 24.13 7.51
CA ASN A 397 -17.77 23.33 8.72
C ASN A 397 -19.04 22.48 8.57
N VAL A 398 -18.87 21.26 8.05
CA VAL A 398 -19.96 20.36 7.66
C VAL A 398 -19.67 18.97 8.17
N PHE A 399 -20.55 18.48 9.04
CA PHE A 399 -20.55 17.11 9.55
C PHE A 399 -21.81 16.41 9.01
N ASP A 400 -21.65 15.59 7.98
CA ASP A 400 -22.74 14.81 7.39
C ASP A 400 -22.41 13.31 7.46
N PHE A 401 -23.35 12.49 7.94
CA PHE A 401 -23.10 11.06 8.22
C PHE A 401 -21.87 10.81 9.10
N VAL A 402 -21.72 11.60 10.16
CA VAL A 402 -20.65 11.47 11.16
C VAL A 402 -21.17 10.69 12.38
N GLU A 403 -20.27 10.00 13.08
CA GLU A 403 -20.47 9.57 14.47
C GLU A 403 -19.51 10.32 15.38
N VAL A 404 -20.02 10.98 16.43
CA VAL A 404 -19.18 11.57 17.49
C VAL A 404 -19.60 11.01 18.85
N SER A 405 -18.68 10.33 19.53
CA SER A 405 -18.99 9.62 20.77
C SER A 405 -17.93 9.70 21.87
N TYR A 406 -18.37 9.52 23.13
CA TYR A 406 -17.52 9.37 24.32
C TYR A 406 -16.66 10.59 24.72
N GLY A 407 -16.92 11.78 24.18
CA GLY A 407 -16.22 13.01 24.54
C GLY A 407 -16.90 13.80 25.67
N GLY A 408 -16.52 15.07 25.81
CA GLY A 408 -17.11 16.02 26.74
C GLY A 408 -16.47 16.04 28.14
N ASP A 409 -15.17 15.71 28.26
CA ASP A 409 -14.47 15.79 29.55
C ASP A 409 -14.14 17.23 30.00
N ASN A 410 -14.05 18.15 29.04
CA ASN A 410 -13.61 19.50 29.29
C ASN A 410 -14.73 20.38 29.86
N THR A 411 -14.56 20.88 31.10
CA THR A 411 -15.57 21.70 31.76
C THR A 411 -15.79 23.08 31.13
N SER A 412 -14.80 23.60 30.40
CA SER A 412 -14.91 24.88 29.68
C SER A 412 -15.59 24.71 28.32
N TYR A 413 -15.56 23.50 27.76
CA TYR A 413 -16.11 23.15 26.46
C TYR A 413 -17.00 21.91 26.56
N PRO A 414 -18.16 22.01 27.23
CA PRO A 414 -18.82 20.84 27.82
C PRO A 414 -19.67 20.03 26.83
N GLY A 415 -19.05 19.36 25.85
CA GLY A 415 -19.74 18.39 24.99
C GLY A 415 -18.85 17.57 24.08
N ASN A 416 -19.42 16.60 23.37
CA ASN A 416 -18.68 15.90 22.29
C ASN A 416 -18.24 16.89 21.21
N ILE A 417 -19.13 17.83 20.89
CA ILE A 417 -18.87 18.96 20.01
C ILE A 417 -19.21 20.23 20.79
N TRP A 418 -18.32 21.21 20.75
CA TRP A 418 -18.53 22.53 21.32
C TRP A 418 -18.39 23.59 20.21
N LEU A 419 -19.37 24.46 20.06
CA LEU A 419 -19.34 25.62 19.17
C LEU A 419 -19.09 26.88 19.99
N SER A 420 -18.17 27.72 19.53
CA SER A 420 -17.93 29.04 20.12
C SER A 420 -19.05 30.04 19.76
N SER A 421 -19.01 31.23 20.35
CA SER A 421 -19.94 32.33 20.01
C SER A 421 -19.88 32.78 18.56
N SER A 422 -18.77 32.55 17.87
CA SER A 422 -18.61 32.77 16.42
C SER A 422 -18.67 31.46 15.62
N GLY A 423 -18.72 30.30 16.28
CA GLY A 423 -18.61 29.02 15.62
C GLY A 423 -19.85 28.70 14.78
N ARG A 424 -19.64 28.13 13.59
CA ARG A 424 -20.71 27.65 12.71
C ARG A 424 -20.52 26.17 12.41
N LEU A 425 -21.59 25.38 12.48
CA LEU A 425 -21.57 23.97 12.07
C LEU A 425 -22.88 23.59 11.37
N ASN A 426 -22.76 22.93 10.21
CA ASN A 426 -23.87 22.20 9.60
C ASN A 426 -23.75 20.71 9.95
N LEU A 427 -24.62 20.20 10.81
CA LEU A 427 -24.62 18.84 11.32
C LEU A 427 -25.85 18.07 10.79
N THR A 428 -25.66 17.12 9.89
CA THR A 428 -26.76 16.36 9.29
C THR A 428 -26.54 14.85 9.30
N ASN A 429 -27.63 14.08 9.36
CA ASN A 429 -27.63 12.61 9.24
C ASN A 429 -26.64 11.88 10.19
N SER A 430 -26.27 12.51 11.29
CA SER A 430 -25.16 12.12 12.14
C SER A 430 -25.64 11.50 13.46
N VAL A 431 -24.76 10.79 14.14
CA VAL A 431 -25.01 10.15 15.45
C VAL A 431 -24.10 10.81 16.48
N ILE A 432 -24.69 11.44 17.50
CA ILE A 432 -23.95 12.08 18.59
C ILE A 432 -24.34 11.42 19.91
N SER A 433 -23.40 10.72 20.53
CA SER A 433 -23.77 9.85 21.65
C SER A 433 -22.75 9.76 22.78
N ASN A 434 -23.20 9.26 23.93
CA ASN A 434 -22.34 8.89 25.06
C ASN A 434 -21.44 10.04 25.57
N SER A 435 -21.88 11.30 25.47
CA SER A 435 -21.11 12.41 26.03
C SER A 435 -21.18 12.44 27.56
N LYS A 436 -20.05 12.79 28.20
CA LYS A 436 -20.04 13.08 29.65
C LYS A 436 -20.86 14.32 30.01
N GLN A 437 -21.05 15.22 29.05
CA GLN A 437 -21.87 16.42 29.21
C GLN A 437 -22.91 16.49 28.08
N PHE A 438 -22.85 17.50 27.21
CA PHE A 438 -23.81 17.64 26.11
C PHE A 438 -23.37 16.89 24.85
N GLY A 439 -24.32 16.42 24.04
CA GLY A 439 -23.99 15.93 22.71
C GLY A 439 -23.33 17.04 21.88
N VAL A 440 -24.02 18.18 21.76
CA VAL A 440 -23.49 19.42 21.20
C VAL A 440 -23.70 20.55 22.20
N TYR A 441 -22.70 21.38 22.42
CA TYR A 441 -22.82 22.62 23.19
C TYR A 441 -22.63 23.81 22.26
N VAL A 442 -23.53 24.80 22.29
CA VAL A 442 -23.47 25.99 21.42
C VAL A 442 -23.36 27.24 22.28
N ALA A 443 -22.18 27.83 22.37
CA ALA A 443 -21.98 29.02 23.18
C ALA A 443 -22.66 30.25 22.57
N SER A 444 -23.50 30.94 23.37
CA SER A 444 -24.05 32.27 23.07
C SER A 444 -24.71 32.41 21.69
N THR A 445 -23.96 32.89 20.69
CA THR A 445 -24.44 33.26 19.35
C THR A 445 -23.95 32.31 18.25
N GLY A 446 -23.34 31.17 18.61
CA GLY A 446 -22.91 30.16 17.66
C GLY A 446 -24.07 29.65 16.79
N GLU A 447 -23.77 29.30 15.53
CA GLU A 447 -24.74 28.87 14.54
C GLU A 447 -24.66 27.34 14.33
N LEU A 448 -25.63 26.61 14.89
CA LEU A 448 -25.82 25.20 14.61
C LEU A 448 -27.00 25.02 13.65
N ILE A 449 -26.70 24.60 12.41
CA ILE A 449 -27.70 24.13 11.45
C ILE A 449 -27.74 22.62 11.55
N GLN A 450 -28.91 22.03 11.84
CA GLN A 450 -28.96 20.59 12.05
C GLN A 450 -30.27 19.94 11.60
N SER A 451 -30.17 18.72 11.03
CA SER A 451 -31.33 17.92 10.61
C SER A 451 -30.99 16.43 10.48
N GLY A 452 -31.96 15.55 10.72
CA GLY A 452 -31.78 14.10 10.51
C GLY A 452 -30.79 13.42 11.46
N ASN A 453 -30.39 14.07 12.55
CA ASN A 453 -29.43 13.54 13.52
C ASN A 453 -30.09 12.63 14.56
N THR A 454 -29.33 11.68 15.07
CA THR A 454 -29.70 10.83 16.21
C THR A 454 -28.83 11.18 17.41
N PHE A 455 -29.45 11.42 18.55
CA PHE A 455 -28.76 11.66 19.81
C PHE A 455 -29.09 10.56 20.82
N ALA A 456 -28.10 10.12 21.60
CA ALA A 456 -28.30 9.06 22.59
C ALA A 456 -27.31 9.14 23.75
N ALA A 457 -27.77 8.92 24.98
CA ALA A 457 -26.91 8.78 26.16
C ALA A 457 -25.96 9.98 26.42
N ASN A 458 -26.41 11.21 26.15
CA ASN A 458 -25.67 12.43 26.49
C ASN A 458 -26.10 12.92 27.88
N THR A 459 -25.16 12.96 28.83
CA THR A 459 -25.47 13.08 30.26
C THR A 459 -26.18 14.38 30.64
N SER A 460 -25.79 15.51 30.05
CA SER A 460 -26.40 16.83 30.33
C SER A 460 -27.50 17.21 29.35
N GLY A 461 -27.71 16.43 28.29
CA GLY A 461 -28.69 16.68 27.23
C GLY A 461 -28.07 16.63 25.83
N ASP A 462 -28.93 16.60 24.82
CA ASP A 462 -28.49 16.43 23.43
C ASP A 462 -27.84 17.70 22.87
N ILE A 463 -28.45 18.86 23.12
CA ILE A 463 -27.95 20.18 22.71
C ILE A 463 -28.04 21.16 23.89
N GLY A 464 -26.92 21.79 24.27
CA GLY A 464 -26.80 22.75 25.38
C GLY A 464 -26.44 24.19 24.94
N PRO A 465 -26.74 25.22 25.76
CA PRO A 465 -26.57 26.65 25.44
C PRO A 465 -25.32 27.33 26.04
#